data_AF-A0A536PS36-F1
#
_entry.id   AF-A0A536PS36-F1
#
_cell.length_a   1.000
_cell.length_b   1.000
_cell.length_c   1.000
_cell.angle_alpha   90.00
_cell.angle_beta   90.00
_cell.angle_gamma   90.00
#
_symmetry.space_group_name_H-M   'P 1'
#
loop_
_entity.id
_entity.type
_entity.pdbx_description
1 polymer ?
#
loop_
_entity_poly.entity_id
_entity_poly.type
_entity_poly.pdbx_seq_one_letter_code
_entity_poly.pdbx_strand_id
1 'polypeptide(L)'
;MDDLRPITPLRRPLADKRVAVPPSKSVANRELILSALAKGRSRLELGPMDPGDDVRAMVGALGALGYRVDWDGGEITVHGGSSLSGRAGAVVDAHDAGTVARFATALAALGSGF
;
A
#
# COMPACT_ATOMS: atom_id res chain seq x y z
N MET A 1 -9.80 30.57 -8.84
CA MET A 1 -8.69 31.45 -8.39
C MET A 1 -8.84 31.75 -6.89
N ASP A 2 -9.43 30.82 -6.11
CA ASP A 2 -9.86 31.06 -4.72
C ASP A 2 -9.14 30.18 -3.68
N ASP A 3 -8.11 29.43 -4.09
CA ASP A 3 -7.27 28.61 -3.18
C ASP A 3 -5.83 29.11 -3.15
N LEU A 4 -5.67 30.44 -3.07
CA LEU A 4 -4.37 31.02 -2.77
C LEU A 4 -4.16 30.96 -1.26
N ARG A 5 -3.26 30.07 -0.83
CA ARG A 5 -2.83 30.00 0.58
C ARG A 5 -1.60 30.88 0.77
N PRO A 6 -1.72 32.03 1.46
CA PRO A 6 -0.58 32.92 1.67
C PRO A 6 0.44 32.25 2.60
N ILE A 7 1.71 32.26 2.19
CA ILE A 7 2.81 31.79 3.04
C ILE A 7 3.24 32.93 3.95
N THR A 8 3.06 32.78 5.26
CA THR A 8 3.49 33.79 6.23
C THR A 8 4.97 33.60 6.58
N PRO A 9 5.83 34.63 6.46
CA PRO A 9 7.23 34.53 6.83
C PRO A 9 7.43 34.19 8.31
N LEU A 10 8.38 33.30 8.59
CA LEU A 10 8.82 33.00 9.95
C LEU A 10 9.53 34.23 10.56
N ARG A 11 9.03 34.74 11.69
CA ARG A 11 9.62 35.87 12.43
C ARG A 11 10.46 35.44 13.64
N ARG A 12 10.54 34.14 13.90
CA ARG A 12 11.25 33.52 15.03
C ARG A 12 11.72 32.12 14.61
N PRO A 13 12.76 31.55 15.26
CA PRO A 13 13.17 30.17 15.02
C PRO A 13 12.01 29.18 15.23
N LEU A 14 11.98 28.11 14.43
CA LEU A 14 11.03 27.01 14.62
C LEU A 14 11.23 26.37 16.00
N ALA A 15 10.15 26.31 16.78
CA ALA A 15 10.07 25.46 17.97
C ALA A 15 9.69 24.05 17.53
N ASP A 16 10.32 23.04 18.11
CA ASP A 16 10.23 21.62 17.73
C ASP A 16 10.54 21.33 16.24
N LYS A 17 11.75 20.85 15.99
CA LYS A 17 12.26 20.59 14.62
C LYS A 17 11.95 19.17 14.14
N ARG A 18 11.03 18.46 14.80
CA ARG A 18 10.60 17.12 14.41
C ARG A 18 9.18 17.19 13.87
N VAL A 19 8.98 16.62 12.69
CA VAL A 19 7.68 16.51 12.05
C VAL A 19 7.45 15.05 11.68
N ALA A 20 6.29 14.51 12.05
CA ALA A 20 5.82 13.24 11.52
C ALA A 20 5.24 13.51 10.13
N VAL A 21 5.59 12.66 9.17
CA VAL A 21 5.09 12.73 7.80
C VAL A 21 4.37 11.42 7.46
N PRO A 22 3.46 11.44 6.47
CA PRO A 22 2.81 10.21 6.02
C PRO A 22 3.84 9.16 5.59
N PRO A 23 3.49 7.86 5.70
CA PRO A 23 4.36 6.78 5.28
C PRO A 23 4.65 6.87 3.78
N SER A 24 5.82 6.39 3.37
CA SER A 24 6.19 6.35 1.96
C SER A 24 5.32 5.34 1.22
N LYS A 25 4.45 5.83 0.35
CA LYS A 25 3.68 5.02 -0.61
C LYS A 25 4.55 3.95 -1.31
N SER A 26 5.72 4.35 -1.79
CA SER A 26 6.64 3.47 -2.52
C SER A 26 7.15 2.31 -1.66
N VAL A 27 7.44 2.57 -0.38
CA VAL A 27 7.90 1.54 0.55
C VAL A 27 6.74 0.62 0.91
N ALA A 28 5.60 1.18 1.30
CA ALA A 28 4.40 0.42 1.65
C ALA A 28 3.99 -0.55 0.54
N ASN A 29 3.94 -0.10 -0.72
CA ASN A 29 3.61 -0.98 -1.86
C ASN A 29 4.59 -2.13 -2.06
N ARG A 30 5.89 -1.94 -1.78
CA ARG A 30 6.88 -3.02 -1.88
C ARG A 30 6.77 -3.98 -0.71
N GLU A 31 6.58 -3.47 0.50
CA GLU A 31 6.40 -4.29 1.69
C GLU A 31 5.14 -5.16 1.59
N LEU A 32 4.04 -4.64 1.03
CA LEU A 32 2.81 -5.41 0.79
C LEU A 32 3.07 -6.63 -0.11
N ILE A 33 3.76 -6.43 -1.23
CA ILE A 33 4.09 -7.52 -2.17
C ILE A 33 5.06 -8.53 -1.55
N LEU A 34 6.13 -8.04 -0.91
CA LEU A 34 7.10 -8.92 -0.25
C LEU A 34 6.44 -9.73 0.87
N SER A 35 5.51 -9.13 1.59
CA SER A 35 4.74 -9.78 2.65
C SER A 35 3.79 -10.85 2.11
N ALA A 36 3.17 -10.63 0.95
CA ALA A 36 2.33 -11.63 0.30
C ALA A 36 3.16 -12.86 -0.14
N LEU A 37 4.39 -12.64 -0.59
CA LEU A 37 5.33 -13.70 -1.00
C LEU A 37 5.99 -14.43 0.19
N ALA A 38 6.18 -13.76 1.31
CA ALA A 38 6.79 -14.33 2.51
C ALA A 38 5.89 -15.40 3.14
N LYS A 39 6.48 -16.44 3.75
CA LYS A 39 5.70 -17.44 4.50
C LYS A 39 5.33 -16.89 5.88
N GLY A 40 4.05 -17.00 6.26
CA GLY A 40 3.57 -16.62 7.59
C GLY A 40 2.85 -15.28 7.60
N ARG A 41 2.97 -14.52 8.69
CA ARG A 41 2.27 -13.24 8.88
C ARG A 41 3.28 -12.10 8.95
N SER A 42 3.07 -11.06 8.14
CA SER A 42 3.81 -9.80 8.18
C SER A 42 2.92 -8.67 8.68
N ARG A 43 3.52 -7.72 9.41
CA ARG A 43 2.84 -6.54 9.97
C ARG A 43 3.55 -5.29 9.49
N LEU A 44 2.81 -4.39 8.85
CA LEU A 44 3.30 -3.10 8.36
C LEU A 44 2.71 -2.00 9.23
N GLU A 45 3.55 -1.23 9.90
CA GLU A 45 3.15 -0.09 10.74
C GLU A 45 3.24 1.22 9.93
N LEU A 46 2.11 1.63 9.36
CA LEU A 46 2.00 2.84 8.54
C LEU A 46 1.73 4.10 9.38
N GLY A 47 1.30 3.92 10.63
CA GLY A 47 0.95 5.01 11.53
C GLY A 47 -0.42 5.63 11.22
N PRO A 48 -0.82 6.69 11.94
CA PRO A 48 -2.19 7.21 11.91
C PRO A 48 -2.50 8.08 10.66
N MET A 49 -1.48 8.39 9.85
CA MET A 49 -1.64 9.25 8.69
C MET A 49 -2.10 8.45 7.48
N ASP A 50 -2.89 9.07 6.60
CA ASP A 50 -3.36 8.43 5.37
C ASP A 50 -2.17 7.99 4.48
N PRO A 51 -2.02 6.68 4.16
CA PRO A 51 -0.95 6.20 3.28
C PRO A 51 -1.20 6.45 1.80
N GLY A 52 -2.38 6.95 1.42
CA GLY A 52 -2.74 7.33 0.06
C GLY A 52 -3.36 6.21 -0.79
N ASP A 53 -3.88 6.61 -1.95
CA ASP A 53 -4.73 5.75 -2.78
C ASP A 53 -4.02 4.57 -3.42
N ASP A 54 -2.76 4.71 -3.84
CA ASP A 54 -2.03 3.56 -4.41
C ASP A 54 -1.81 2.44 -3.39
N VAL A 55 -1.70 2.75 -2.09
CA VAL A 55 -1.56 1.73 -1.03
C VAL A 55 -2.89 1.00 -0.84
N ARG A 56 -4.01 1.73 -0.85
CA ARG A 56 -5.36 1.13 -0.88
C ARG A 56 -5.56 0.25 -2.11
N ALA A 57 -5.15 0.73 -3.27
CA ALA A 57 -5.21 -0.02 -4.52
C ALA A 57 -4.38 -1.32 -4.45
N MET A 58 -3.18 -1.27 -3.86
CA MET A 58 -2.36 -2.47 -3.66
C MET A 58 -3.03 -3.49 -2.72
N VAL A 59 -3.62 -3.05 -1.61
CA VAL A 59 -4.37 -3.92 -0.70
C VAL A 59 -5.55 -4.59 -1.42
N GLY A 60 -6.30 -3.81 -2.22
CA GLY A 60 -7.37 -4.33 -3.05
C GLY A 60 -6.89 -5.36 -4.08
N ALA A 61 -5.78 -5.07 -4.76
CA ALA A 61 -5.17 -5.98 -5.73
C ALA A 61 -4.74 -7.32 -5.10
N LEU A 62 -4.11 -7.27 -3.91
CA LEU A 62 -3.78 -8.49 -3.16
C LEU A 62 -5.02 -9.30 -2.79
N GLY A 63 -6.08 -8.63 -2.33
CA GLY A 63 -7.37 -9.27 -2.03
C GLY A 63 -8.00 -9.94 -3.26
N ALA A 64 -7.98 -9.26 -4.42
CA ALA A 64 -8.47 -9.81 -5.68
C ALA A 64 -7.68 -11.04 -6.14
N LEU A 65 -6.37 -11.06 -5.90
CA LEU A 65 -5.49 -12.20 -6.16
C LEU A 65 -5.60 -13.32 -5.12
N GLY A 66 -6.44 -13.15 -4.09
CA GLY A 66 -6.76 -14.18 -3.10
C GLY A 66 -5.92 -14.13 -1.82
N TYR A 67 -5.08 -13.11 -1.62
CA TYR A 67 -4.37 -12.92 -0.36
C TYR A 67 -5.30 -12.36 0.70
N ARG A 68 -5.12 -12.85 1.94
CA ARG A 68 -5.76 -12.23 3.09
C ARG A 68 -4.90 -11.04 3.57
N VAL A 69 -5.51 -9.87 3.53
CA VAL A 69 -4.94 -8.63 4.04
C VAL A 69 -5.95 -8.01 4.99
N ASP A 70 -5.56 -7.89 6.27
CA ASP A 70 -6.36 -7.22 7.29
C ASP A 70 -5.77 -5.83 7.49
N TRP A 71 -6.60 -4.79 7.48
CA TRP A 71 -6.17 -3.41 7.71
C TRP A 71 -6.99 -2.82 8.86
N ASP A 72 -6.30 -2.48 9.96
CA ASP A 72 -6.88 -1.83 11.12
C ASP A 72 -6.09 -0.57 11.48
N GLY A 73 -6.76 0.58 11.42
CA GLY A 73 -6.15 1.89 11.66
C GLY A 73 -4.87 2.12 10.84
N GLY A 74 -3.76 2.32 11.55
CA GLY A 74 -2.44 2.57 10.97
C GLY A 74 -1.62 1.33 10.66
N GLU A 75 -2.22 0.14 10.66
CA GLU A 75 -1.52 -1.13 10.53
C GLU A 75 -2.15 -2.04 9.48
N ILE A 76 -1.29 -2.65 8.67
CA ILE A 76 -1.70 -3.69 7.73
C ILE A 76 -1.05 -5.02 8.14
N THR A 77 -1.87 -6.06 8.29
CA THR A 77 -1.41 -7.44 8.44
C THR A 77 -1.64 -8.20 7.14
N VAL A 78 -0.56 -8.76 6.59
CA VAL A 78 -0.61 -9.62 5.40
C VAL A 78 -0.33 -11.06 5.81
N HIS A 79 -1.19 -11.99 5.40
CA HIS A 79 -1.00 -13.42 5.60
C HIS A 79 -0.42 -14.01 4.32
N GLY A 80 0.90 -14.15 4.30
CA GLY A 80 1.68 -14.59 3.15
C GLY A 80 1.88 -16.10 3.09
N GLY A 81 2.38 -16.57 1.95
CA GLY A 81 2.66 -17.99 1.72
C GLY A 81 1.39 -18.83 1.48
N SER A 82 0.22 -18.20 1.40
CA SER A 82 -0.94 -18.82 0.75
C SER A 82 -0.57 -19.15 -0.69
N SER A 83 -0.83 -20.39 -1.14
CA SER A 83 -0.71 -20.70 -2.56
C SER A 83 -1.55 -19.70 -3.33
N LEU A 84 -1.02 -19.15 -4.42
CA LEU A 84 -1.79 -18.44 -5.43
C LEU A 84 -2.80 -19.43 -6.04
N SER A 85 -3.85 -19.75 -5.29
CA SER A 85 -5.09 -20.26 -5.85
C SER A 85 -5.76 -19.07 -6.50
N GLY A 86 -5.11 -18.56 -7.55
CA GLY A 86 -5.63 -17.46 -8.35
C GLY A 86 -7.08 -17.80 -8.68
N ARG A 87 -7.98 -16.87 -8.39
CA ARG A 87 -9.35 -17.01 -8.88
C ARG A 87 -9.26 -16.83 -10.38
N ALA A 88 -9.45 -17.90 -11.15
CA ALA A 88 -9.55 -17.79 -12.60
C ALA A 88 -10.55 -16.67 -12.95
N GLY A 89 -10.12 -15.71 -13.77
CA GLY A 89 -10.91 -14.53 -14.11
C GLY A 89 -10.94 -13.40 -13.05
N ALA A 90 -10.03 -13.38 -12.08
CA ALA A 90 -9.90 -12.26 -11.15
C ALA A 90 -9.64 -10.94 -11.89
N VAL A 91 -10.37 -9.89 -11.50
CA VAL A 91 -10.17 -8.53 -12.00
C VAL A 91 -9.42 -7.74 -10.93
N VAL A 92 -8.27 -7.19 -11.30
CA VAL A 92 -7.48 -6.29 -10.46
C VAL A 92 -7.70 -4.86 -10.94
N ASP A 93 -8.28 -4.02 -10.08
CA ASP A 93 -8.35 -2.58 -10.31
C ASP A 93 -7.10 -1.90 -9.73
N ALA A 94 -6.21 -1.45 -10.62
CA ALA A 94 -5.00 -0.74 -10.23
C ALA A 94 -5.23 0.77 -10.03
N HIS A 95 -6.43 1.29 -10.32
CA HIS A 95 -6.71 2.72 -10.42
C HIS A 95 -5.64 3.44 -11.27
N ASP A 96 -5.22 4.65 -10.89
CA ASP A 96 -4.14 5.40 -11.54
C ASP A 96 -2.73 5.00 -11.02
N ALA A 97 -2.63 3.87 -10.31
CA ALA A 97 -1.39 3.43 -9.68
C ALA A 97 -0.63 2.45 -10.58
N GLY A 98 0.23 2.99 -11.45
CA GLY A 98 1.07 2.17 -12.34
C GLY A 98 2.01 1.19 -11.61
N THR A 99 2.35 1.44 -10.34
CA THR A 99 3.09 0.49 -9.50
C THR A 99 2.24 -0.75 -9.17
N VAL A 100 0.96 -0.55 -8.86
CA VAL A 100 0.02 -1.63 -8.55
C VAL A 100 -0.18 -2.51 -9.77
N ALA A 101 -0.44 -1.91 -10.94
CA ALA A 101 -0.61 -2.66 -12.18
C ALA A 101 0.60 -3.58 -12.47
N ARG A 102 1.82 -3.06 -12.36
CA ARG A 102 3.05 -3.84 -12.64
C ARG A 102 3.28 -4.94 -11.61
N PHE A 103 3.15 -4.65 -10.32
CA PHE A 103 3.40 -5.65 -9.28
C PHE A 103 2.30 -6.71 -9.22
N ALA A 104 1.03 -6.34 -9.36
CA ALA A 104 -0.07 -7.29 -9.40
C ALA A 104 0.06 -8.23 -10.62
N THR A 105 0.46 -7.71 -11.79
CA THR A 105 0.73 -8.54 -12.97
C THR A 105 1.85 -9.54 -12.71
N ALA A 106 2.97 -9.10 -12.13
CA ALA A 106 4.09 -9.98 -11.81
C ALA A 106 3.70 -11.05 -10.76
N LEU A 107 2.93 -10.66 -9.75
CA LEU A 107 2.45 -11.57 -8.71
C LEU A 107 1.46 -12.59 -9.27
N ALA A 108 0.55 -12.17 -10.14
CA ALA A 108 -0.37 -13.05 -10.85
C ALA A 108 0.41 -14.11 -11.64
N ALA A 109 1.44 -13.73 -12.39
CA ALA A 109 2.24 -14.68 -13.19
C ALA A 109 2.91 -15.82 -12.40
N LEU A 110 2.99 -15.73 -11.06
CA LEU A 110 3.51 -16.81 -10.21
C LEU A 110 2.48 -17.90 -9.88
N GLY A 111 1.19 -17.68 -10.17
CA GLY A 111 0.12 -18.63 -9.92
C GLY A 111 -0.02 -19.68 -11.03
N SER A 112 -0.45 -20.89 -10.67
CA SER A 112 -0.53 -22.04 -11.58
C SER A 112 -1.89 -22.21 -12.27
N GLY A 113 -2.70 -21.15 -12.40
CA GLY A 113 -4.12 -21.25 -12.78
C GLY A 113 -4.65 -20.11 -13.64
N PHE A 114 -3.87 -19.65 -14.62
CA PHE A 114 -4.29 -18.71 -15.66
C PHE A 114 -4.53 -19.42 -16.98
#